data_AF-A0A1M3LDL1-F1
#
_entry.id   AF-A0A1M3LDL1-F1
#
_cell.length_a   1.000
_cell.length_b   1.000
_cell.length_c   1.000
_cell.angle_alpha   90.00
_cell.angle_beta   90.00
_cell.angle_gamma   90.00
#
_symmetry.space_group_name_H-M   'P 1'
#
loop_
_entity.id
_entity.type
_entity.pdbx_description
1 polymer ?
#
loop_
_entity_poly.entity_id
_entity_poly.type
_entity_poly.pdbx_seq_one_letter_code
_entity_poly.pdbx_strand_id
1 'polypeptide(L)'
;MEVTSFNATWTGLVLVLAGAGVGAHYLLRGRSFAVRRGWLFGLAWLTLGCSAAFHLAYLLDPPPEGFPLLQNLPLHFCTLMSFLMPLVVWFDWKPLRAVAFFPGAIAGIASLVSAASYEQGHPLLDPKSFFWVAHALNAIVPFLLASLGLYRPTWRQALLSVVWVIAFGALVILPLDLAMRAWVDPGVNYFYLFDPEGADILVALRELIPVPILYMLPLPILVIPVMLLQLGIYRLLHRGGPEPAAAVLA
;
A
#
# COMPACT_ATOMS: atom_id res chain seq x y z
N MET A 1 4.63 -25.66 -0.16
CA MET A 1 5.18 -24.77 -1.21
C MET A 1 5.49 -23.45 -0.53
N GLU A 2 6.75 -23.07 -0.53
CA GLU A 2 7.23 -21.83 0.11
C GLU A 2 7.12 -20.64 -0.84
N VAL A 3 6.88 -19.47 -0.28
CA VAL A 3 6.78 -18.21 -1.03
C VAL A 3 8.05 -17.40 -0.84
N THR A 4 8.75 -17.18 -1.94
CA THR A 4 9.98 -16.39 -2.01
C THR A 4 9.87 -15.52 -3.24
N SER A 5 10.31 -14.26 -3.18
CA SER A 5 10.28 -13.35 -4.32
C SER A 5 10.79 -14.04 -5.58
N PHE A 6 10.05 -13.90 -6.68
CA PHE A 6 10.39 -14.45 -8.00
C PHE A 6 10.45 -15.99 -8.13
N ASN A 7 10.09 -16.76 -7.11
CA ASN A 7 9.91 -18.20 -7.24
C ASN A 7 8.55 -18.54 -7.90
N ALA A 8 8.37 -19.80 -8.33
CA ALA A 8 7.14 -20.23 -9.00
C ALA A 8 5.87 -20.05 -8.15
N THR A 9 5.96 -20.29 -6.84
CA THR A 9 4.85 -20.11 -5.90
C THR A 9 4.43 -18.64 -5.82
N TRP A 10 5.40 -17.73 -5.68
CA TRP A 10 5.19 -16.29 -5.65
C TRP A 10 4.61 -15.79 -6.98
N THR A 11 5.17 -16.23 -8.11
CA THR A 11 4.65 -15.87 -9.44
C THR A 11 3.21 -16.34 -9.59
N GLY A 12 2.91 -17.58 -9.22
CA GLY A 12 1.56 -18.13 -9.23
C GLY A 12 0.60 -17.31 -8.35
N LEU A 13 1.01 -16.99 -7.12
CA LEU A 13 0.23 -16.18 -6.19
C LEU A 13 -0.09 -14.79 -6.76
N VAL A 14 0.92 -14.08 -7.24
CA VAL A 14 0.76 -12.73 -7.82
C VAL A 14 -0.16 -12.77 -9.04
N LEU A 15 0.00 -13.75 -9.94
CA LEU A 15 -0.85 -13.90 -11.12
C LEU A 15 -2.30 -14.23 -10.74
N VAL A 16 -2.51 -15.10 -9.76
CA VAL A 16 -3.85 -15.44 -9.27
C VAL A 16 -4.53 -14.21 -8.65
N LEU A 17 -3.83 -13.45 -7.81
CA LEU A 17 -4.40 -12.25 -7.18
C LEU A 17 -4.67 -11.14 -8.20
N ALA A 18 -3.75 -10.90 -9.13
CA ALA A 18 -3.96 -9.95 -10.22
C ALA A 18 -5.15 -10.37 -11.12
N GLY A 19 -5.21 -11.65 -11.49
CA GLY A 19 -6.31 -12.24 -12.24
C GLY A 19 -7.64 -12.13 -11.49
N ALA A 20 -7.66 -12.35 -10.18
CA ALA A 20 -8.83 -12.17 -9.34
C ALA A 20 -9.29 -10.70 -9.30
N GLY A 21 -8.36 -9.74 -9.24
CA GLY A 21 -8.67 -8.31 -9.37
C GLY A 21 -9.31 -7.98 -10.72
N VAL A 22 -8.74 -8.46 -11.82
CA VAL A 22 -9.31 -8.28 -13.17
C VAL A 22 -10.70 -8.93 -13.27
N GLY A 23 -10.84 -10.17 -12.79
CA GLY A 23 -12.12 -10.88 -12.75
C GLY A 23 -13.17 -10.11 -11.93
N ALA A 24 -12.81 -9.61 -10.76
CA ALA A 24 -13.69 -8.79 -9.92
C ALA A 24 -14.17 -7.54 -10.66
N HIS A 25 -13.29 -6.86 -11.41
CA HIS A 25 -13.72 -5.73 -12.25
C HIS A 25 -14.82 -6.14 -13.23
N TYR A 26 -14.63 -7.21 -14.01
CA TYR A 26 -15.60 -7.64 -15.02
C TYR A 26 -16.92 -8.13 -14.41
N LEU A 27 -16.87 -8.81 -13.26
CA LEU A 27 -18.06 -9.29 -12.55
C LEU A 27 -18.88 -8.15 -11.93
N LEU A 28 -18.21 -7.06 -11.52
CA LEU A 28 -18.81 -5.98 -10.75
C LEU A 28 -19.15 -4.74 -11.57
N ARG A 29 -18.55 -4.51 -12.74
CA ARG A 29 -18.71 -3.26 -13.53
C ARG A 29 -20.16 -2.91 -13.91
N GLY A 30 -21.03 -3.91 -14.08
CA GLY A 30 -22.46 -3.71 -14.38
C GLY A 30 -23.37 -3.77 -13.15
N ARG A 31 -22.84 -3.94 -11.94
CA ARG A 31 -23.61 -4.10 -10.72
C ARG A 31 -23.94 -2.74 -10.08
N SER A 32 -24.95 -2.73 -9.20
CA SER A 32 -25.34 -1.51 -8.47
C SER A 32 -24.18 -0.97 -7.63
N PHE A 33 -24.23 0.33 -7.30
CA PHE A 33 -23.20 0.97 -6.47
C PHE A 33 -23.04 0.26 -5.11
N ALA A 34 -24.15 -0.14 -4.48
CA ALA A 34 -24.13 -0.83 -3.19
C ALA A 34 -23.40 -2.18 -3.28
N VAL A 35 -23.64 -2.96 -4.34
CA VAL A 35 -22.96 -4.25 -4.55
C VAL A 35 -21.47 -4.04 -4.78
N ARG A 36 -21.08 -3.12 -5.67
CA ARG A 36 -19.68 -2.80 -5.94
C ARG A 36 -18.95 -2.38 -4.65
N ARG A 37 -19.53 -1.45 -3.90
CA ARG A 37 -18.95 -0.95 -2.64
C ARG A 37 -18.89 -2.02 -1.57
N GLY A 38 -19.92 -2.86 -1.43
CA GLY A 38 -19.95 -3.97 -0.48
C GLY A 38 -18.84 -5.00 -0.73
N TRP A 39 -18.64 -5.39 -2.00
CA TRP A 39 -17.53 -6.29 -2.38
C TRP A 39 -16.17 -5.69 -2.06
N LEU A 40 -15.95 -4.41 -2.41
CA LEU A 40 -14.69 -3.72 -2.08
C LEU A 40 -14.48 -3.58 -0.57
N PHE A 41 -15.56 -3.42 0.20
CA PHE A 41 -15.47 -3.35 1.66
C PHE A 41 -15.07 -4.71 2.25
N GLY A 42 -15.59 -5.81 1.69
CA GLY A 42 -15.13 -7.16 2.04
C GLY A 42 -13.65 -7.37 1.74
N LEU A 43 -13.18 -6.97 0.54
CA LEU A 43 -11.75 -7.03 0.21
C LEU A 43 -10.90 -6.15 1.12
N ALA A 44 -11.39 -4.97 1.49
CA ALA A 44 -10.70 -4.07 2.40
C ALA A 44 -10.52 -4.66 3.81
N TRP A 45 -11.55 -5.35 4.34
CA TRP A 45 -11.44 -6.09 5.58
C TRP A 45 -10.49 -7.29 5.47
N LEU A 46 -10.48 -7.96 4.32
CA LEU A 46 -9.51 -9.02 4.05
C LEU A 46 -8.07 -8.48 4.05
N THR A 47 -7.82 -7.30 3.44
CA THR A 47 -6.51 -6.63 3.48
C THR A 47 -6.05 -6.39 4.91
N LEU A 48 -6.93 -5.80 5.74
CA LEU A 48 -6.64 -5.55 7.15
C LEU A 48 -6.39 -6.87 7.89
N GLY A 49 -7.26 -7.86 7.71
CA GLY A 49 -7.16 -9.16 8.37
C GLY A 49 -5.86 -9.90 8.04
N CYS A 50 -5.46 -9.93 6.77
CA CYS A 50 -4.18 -10.49 6.34
C CYS A 50 -3.00 -9.76 6.97
N SER A 51 -3.03 -8.42 6.99
CA SER A 51 -1.97 -7.61 7.60
C SER A 51 -1.89 -7.84 9.12
N ALA A 52 -3.03 -7.87 9.82
CA ALA A 52 -3.08 -8.13 11.26
C ALA A 52 -2.61 -9.54 11.62
N ALA A 53 -3.01 -10.55 10.83
CA ALA A 53 -2.59 -11.93 11.02
C ALA A 53 -1.07 -12.10 10.80
N PHE A 54 -0.49 -11.43 9.80
CA PHE A 54 0.96 -11.37 9.60
C PHE A 54 1.68 -10.82 10.84
N HIS A 55 1.26 -9.65 11.35
CA HIS A 55 1.89 -9.05 12.54
C HIS A 55 1.73 -9.95 13.78
N LEU A 56 0.54 -10.52 13.98
CA LEU A 56 0.29 -11.42 15.10
C LEU A 56 1.17 -12.67 15.03
N ALA A 57 1.38 -13.22 13.83
CA ALA A 57 2.22 -14.41 13.64
C ALA A 57 3.68 -14.14 14.05
N TYR A 58 4.23 -12.99 13.68
CA TYR A 58 5.59 -12.61 14.09
C TYR A 58 5.71 -12.22 15.57
N LEU A 59 4.64 -11.73 16.19
CA LEU A 59 4.62 -11.51 17.64
C LEU A 59 4.59 -12.83 18.43
N LEU A 60 3.92 -13.87 17.89
CA LEU A 60 3.81 -15.17 18.54
C LEU A 60 5.02 -16.07 18.27
N ASP A 61 5.62 -15.95 17.08
CA ASP A 61 6.75 -16.75 16.62
C ASP A 61 7.77 -15.83 15.91
N PRO A 62 8.54 -15.03 16.67
CA PRO A 62 9.48 -14.06 16.13
C PRO A 62 10.67 -14.74 15.44
N PRO A 63 11.32 -14.07 14.47
CA PRO A 63 12.53 -14.58 13.85
C PRO A 63 13.72 -14.51 14.84
N PRO A 64 14.86 -15.17 14.55
CA PRO A 64 16.03 -15.18 15.44
C PRO A 64 16.55 -13.78 15.82
N GLU A 65 16.51 -12.85 14.87
CA GLU A 65 16.85 -11.43 15.04
C GLU A 65 15.82 -10.63 15.87
N GLY A 66 14.66 -11.23 16.16
CA GLY A 66 13.58 -10.65 16.94
C GLY A 66 12.54 -9.89 16.11
N PHE A 67 11.36 -9.67 16.70
CA PHE A 67 10.30 -8.84 16.13
C PHE A 67 9.71 -7.93 17.22
N PRO A 68 10.42 -6.85 17.60
CA PRO A 68 9.98 -5.99 18.70
C PRO A 68 8.65 -5.32 18.35
N LEU A 69 7.63 -5.47 19.21
CA LEU A 69 6.29 -4.94 18.99
C LEU A 69 6.29 -3.45 18.67
N LEU A 70 7.08 -2.67 19.42
CA LEU A 70 7.15 -1.21 19.25
C LEU A 70 7.91 -0.76 18.02
N GLN A 71 8.72 -1.62 17.40
CA GLN A 71 9.37 -1.28 16.13
C GLN A 71 8.50 -1.70 14.94
N ASN A 72 7.59 -2.65 15.17
CA ASN A 72 6.75 -3.27 14.15
C ASN A 72 5.25 -2.97 14.34
N LEU A 73 4.89 -1.87 15.01
CA LEU A 73 3.51 -1.39 14.98
C LEU A 73 3.09 -1.10 13.52
N PRO A 74 1.78 -1.14 13.20
CA PRO A 74 1.28 -0.94 11.83
C PRO A 74 1.34 0.52 11.37
N LEU A 75 2.50 1.14 11.52
CA LEU A 75 2.78 2.54 11.27
C LEU A 75 3.74 2.75 10.10
N HIS A 76 4.33 1.68 9.53
CA HIS A 76 4.94 1.75 8.20
C HIS A 76 3.87 2.06 7.14
N PHE A 77 4.24 2.79 6.08
CA PHE A 77 3.27 3.33 5.13
C PHE A 77 2.36 2.27 4.49
N CYS A 78 2.92 1.16 4.00
CA CYS A 78 2.14 0.08 3.39
C CYS A 78 1.23 -0.64 4.41
N THR A 79 1.73 -0.91 5.61
CA THR A 79 0.94 -1.52 6.69
C THR A 79 -0.19 -0.60 7.13
N LEU A 80 0.11 0.69 7.33
CA LEU A 80 -0.89 1.70 7.66
C LEU A 80 -1.99 1.76 6.59
N MET A 81 -1.64 1.70 5.31
CA MET A 81 -2.64 1.64 4.22
C MET A 81 -3.50 0.37 4.31
N SER A 82 -2.92 -0.77 4.69
CA SER A 82 -3.67 -2.03 4.89
C SER A 82 -4.74 -1.87 5.98
N PHE A 83 -4.38 -1.24 7.09
CA PHE A 83 -5.28 -0.99 8.23
C PHE A 83 -6.32 0.09 7.92
N LEU A 84 -5.98 1.09 7.10
CA LEU A 84 -6.91 2.15 6.69
C LEU A 84 -7.81 1.73 5.52
N MET A 85 -7.56 0.60 4.85
CA MET A 85 -8.29 0.19 3.66
C MET A 85 -9.83 0.15 3.85
N PRO A 86 -10.38 -0.35 4.97
CA PRO A 86 -11.83 -0.28 5.20
C PRO A 86 -12.34 1.16 5.19
N LEU A 87 -11.58 2.11 5.76
CA LEU A 87 -11.94 3.54 5.77
C LEU A 87 -11.83 4.16 4.37
N VAL A 88 -10.82 3.76 3.58
CA VAL A 88 -10.65 4.19 2.17
C VAL A 88 -11.90 3.85 1.34
N VAL A 89 -12.44 2.63 1.52
CA VAL A 89 -13.64 2.19 0.80
C VAL A 89 -14.91 2.78 1.39
N TRP A 90 -14.99 2.83 2.73
CA TRP A 90 -16.17 3.31 3.43
C TRP A 90 -16.40 4.80 3.24
N PHE A 91 -15.40 5.65 3.41
CA PHE A 91 -15.57 7.09 3.26
C PHE A 91 -15.26 7.58 1.85
N ASP A 92 -16.01 8.55 1.35
CA ASP A 92 -15.67 9.28 0.10
C ASP A 92 -14.66 10.41 0.37
N TRP A 93 -13.63 10.10 1.17
CA TRP A 93 -12.61 11.07 1.54
C TRP A 93 -11.52 11.11 0.47
N LYS A 94 -11.64 12.09 -0.45
CA LYS A 94 -10.77 12.21 -1.63
C LYS A 94 -9.27 12.18 -1.34
N PRO A 95 -8.73 12.86 -0.31
CA PRO A 95 -7.31 12.76 0.05
C PRO A 95 -6.88 11.34 0.37
N LEU A 96 -7.63 10.62 1.21
CA LEU A 96 -7.29 9.24 1.61
C LEU A 96 -7.36 8.29 0.42
N ARG A 97 -8.38 8.42 -0.44
CA ARG A 97 -8.48 7.64 -1.69
C ARG A 97 -7.35 7.95 -2.68
N ALA A 98 -6.91 9.21 -2.75
CA ALA A 98 -5.76 9.59 -3.57
C ALA A 98 -4.46 8.99 -3.03
N VAL A 99 -4.22 9.04 -1.71
CA VAL A 99 -3.06 8.40 -1.09
C VAL A 99 -3.07 6.89 -1.31
N ALA A 100 -4.21 6.23 -1.11
CA ALA A 100 -4.34 4.79 -1.35
C ALA A 100 -4.12 4.42 -2.82
N PHE A 101 -4.72 5.16 -3.76
CA PHE A 101 -4.59 4.87 -5.19
C PHE A 101 -3.18 5.16 -5.71
N PHE A 102 -2.59 6.29 -5.37
CA PHE A 102 -1.30 6.68 -5.94
C PHE A 102 -0.12 6.08 -5.17
N PRO A 103 0.46 6.72 -4.14
CA PRO A 103 1.64 6.16 -3.48
C PRO A 103 1.33 4.83 -2.77
N GLY A 104 0.12 4.64 -2.24
CA GLY A 104 -0.27 3.42 -1.53
C GLY A 104 -0.23 2.16 -2.40
N ALA A 105 -0.85 2.20 -3.58
CA ALA A 105 -0.85 1.07 -4.51
C ALA A 105 0.57 0.78 -5.04
N ILE A 106 1.36 1.83 -5.32
CA ILE A 106 2.76 1.69 -5.74
C ILE A 106 3.59 1.05 -4.64
N ALA A 107 3.44 1.49 -3.39
CA ALA A 107 4.13 0.90 -2.25
C ALA A 107 3.73 -0.57 -2.05
N GLY A 108 2.44 -0.90 -2.23
CA GLY A 108 1.95 -2.28 -2.23
C GLY A 108 2.65 -3.13 -3.29
N ILE A 109 2.73 -2.64 -4.54
CA ILE A 109 3.44 -3.33 -5.63
C ILE A 109 4.93 -3.47 -5.34
N ALA A 110 5.59 -2.41 -4.85
CA ALA A 110 7.01 -2.43 -4.52
C ALA A 110 7.31 -3.49 -3.44
N SER A 111 6.47 -3.60 -2.41
CA SER A 111 6.63 -4.59 -1.35
C SER A 111 6.52 -6.04 -1.85
N LEU A 112 5.79 -6.28 -2.96
CA LEU A 112 5.73 -7.62 -3.57
C LEU A 112 7.03 -8.03 -4.25
N VAL A 113 7.94 -7.10 -4.55
CA VAL A 113 9.21 -7.38 -5.24
C VAL A 113 10.43 -7.14 -4.36
N SER A 114 10.27 -6.44 -3.23
CA SER A 114 11.35 -6.08 -2.30
C SER A 114 11.06 -6.52 -0.86
N ALA A 115 10.45 -7.69 -0.68
CA ALA A 115 10.18 -8.22 0.66
C ALA A 115 11.49 -8.49 1.42
N ALA A 116 11.52 -8.20 2.71
CA ALA A 116 12.69 -8.43 3.55
C ALA A 116 13.00 -9.94 3.63
N SER A 117 14.25 -10.29 3.97
CA SER A 117 14.70 -11.69 4.03
C SER A 117 13.85 -12.55 4.96
N TYR A 118 13.46 -12.01 6.13
CA TYR A 118 12.66 -12.73 7.12
C TYR A 118 11.19 -12.96 6.70
N GLU A 119 10.70 -12.23 5.69
CA GLU A 119 9.34 -12.36 5.13
C GLU A 119 9.26 -13.45 4.05
N GLN A 120 10.41 -14.01 3.65
CA GLN A 120 10.54 -14.99 2.59
C GLN A 120 10.64 -16.43 3.14
N GLY A 121 10.32 -17.42 2.31
CA GLY A 121 10.52 -18.84 2.63
C GLY A 121 9.42 -19.47 3.48
N HIS A 122 8.35 -18.74 3.81
CA HIS A 122 7.23 -19.29 4.57
C HIS A 122 6.28 -20.11 3.67
N PRO A 123 5.64 -21.16 4.18
CA PRO A 123 4.59 -21.88 3.45
C PRO A 123 3.45 -20.96 3.02
N LEU A 124 2.85 -21.20 1.85
CA LEU A 124 1.81 -20.34 1.26
C LEU A 124 0.62 -20.02 2.19
N LEU A 125 0.17 -20.98 2.99
CA LEU A 125 -0.96 -20.82 3.91
C LEU A 125 -0.55 -20.43 5.33
N ASP A 126 0.74 -20.20 5.56
CA ASP A 126 1.23 -19.65 6.81
C ASP A 126 0.76 -18.19 6.96
N PRO A 127 0.26 -17.77 8.13
CA PRO A 127 -0.06 -16.36 8.39
C PRO A 127 1.09 -15.39 8.09
N LYS A 128 2.36 -15.80 8.21
CA LYS A 128 3.53 -14.98 7.81
C LYS A 128 3.54 -14.71 6.30
N SER A 129 3.03 -15.64 5.48
CA SER A 129 2.85 -15.43 4.03
C SER A 129 1.67 -14.49 3.69
N PHE A 130 0.83 -14.10 4.65
CA PHE A 130 -0.25 -13.14 4.38
C PHE A 130 0.25 -11.73 4.11
N PHE A 131 1.55 -11.45 4.37
CA PHE A 131 2.27 -10.30 3.83
C PHE A 131 1.98 -10.10 2.33
N TRP A 132 2.15 -11.15 1.52
CA TRP A 132 1.99 -11.09 0.07
C TRP A 132 0.57 -10.73 -0.34
N VAL A 133 -0.41 -11.32 0.36
CA VAL A 133 -1.84 -11.08 0.08
C VAL A 133 -2.23 -9.66 0.45
N ALA A 134 -1.84 -9.18 1.64
CA ALA A 134 -2.14 -7.83 2.09
C ALA A 134 -1.56 -6.76 1.13
N HIS A 135 -0.31 -6.92 0.71
CA HIS A 135 0.34 -5.96 -0.20
C HIS A 135 -0.22 -5.99 -1.62
N ALA A 136 -0.60 -7.17 -2.13
CA ALA A 136 -1.32 -7.26 -3.39
C ALA A 136 -2.68 -6.56 -3.31
N LEU A 137 -3.43 -6.75 -2.21
CA LEU A 137 -4.73 -6.09 -2.03
C LEU A 137 -4.61 -4.58 -1.83
N ASN A 138 -3.50 -4.09 -1.25
CA ASN A 138 -3.19 -2.64 -1.20
C ASN A 138 -3.09 -2.02 -2.59
N ALA A 139 -2.72 -2.78 -3.61
CA ALA A 139 -2.77 -2.34 -5.00
C ALA A 139 -4.15 -2.57 -5.63
N ILE A 140 -4.69 -3.80 -5.50
CA ILE A 140 -5.91 -4.22 -6.19
C ILE A 140 -7.12 -3.39 -5.76
N VAL A 141 -7.33 -3.16 -4.46
CA VAL A 141 -8.54 -2.47 -3.97
C VAL A 141 -8.62 -1.03 -4.48
N PRO A 142 -7.56 -0.20 -4.42
CA PRO A 142 -7.59 1.13 -5.03
C PRO A 142 -7.79 1.11 -6.56
N PHE A 143 -7.18 0.17 -7.28
CA PHE A 143 -7.42 0.03 -8.73
C PHE A 143 -8.88 -0.33 -9.03
N LEU A 144 -9.49 -1.18 -8.22
CA LEU A 144 -10.91 -1.50 -8.34
C LEU A 144 -11.82 -0.33 -7.96
N LEU A 145 -11.49 0.44 -6.93
CA LEU A 145 -12.20 1.68 -6.61
C LEU A 145 -12.24 2.62 -7.83
N ALA A 146 -11.10 2.78 -8.51
CA ALA A 146 -11.01 3.62 -9.70
C ALA A 146 -11.77 3.00 -10.90
N SER A 147 -11.47 1.76 -11.25
CA SER A 147 -12.03 1.11 -12.45
C SER A 147 -13.53 0.80 -12.37
N LEU A 148 -14.07 0.62 -11.16
CA LEU A 148 -15.50 0.46 -10.94
C LEU A 148 -16.23 1.80 -10.77
N GLY A 149 -15.53 2.93 -10.90
CA GLY A 149 -16.11 4.27 -10.89
C GLY A 149 -16.46 4.82 -9.50
N LEU A 150 -15.94 4.22 -8.41
CA LEU A 150 -16.12 4.72 -7.05
C LEU A 150 -15.11 5.82 -6.70
N TYR A 151 -13.99 5.88 -7.41
CA TYR A 151 -12.97 6.92 -7.28
C TYR A 151 -12.55 7.40 -8.67
N ARG A 152 -12.27 8.70 -8.84
CA ARG A 152 -11.83 9.29 -10.10
C ARG A 152 -10.49 10.00 -9.91
N PRO A 153 -9.36 9.35 -10.20
CA PRO A 153 -8.05 9.94 -10.01
C PRO A 153 -7.79 11.10 -10.98
N THR A 154 -7.12 12.14 -10.49
CA THR A 154 -6.72 13.32 -11.27
C THR A 154 -5.23 13.61 -11.06
N TRP A 155 -4.61 14.35 -11.99
CA TRP A 155 -3.19 14.74 -11.86
C TRP A 155 -2.95 15.58 -10.60
N ARG A 156 -3.91 16.47 -10.25
CA ARG A 156 -3.84 17.28 -9.03
C ARG A 156 -3.84 16.40 -7.79
N GLN A 157 -4.66 15.35 -7.77
CA GLN A 157 -4.69 14.39 -6.67
C GLN A 157 -3.40 13.57 -6.58
N ALA A 158 -2.77 13.24 -7.71
CA ALA A 158 -1.46 12.60 -7.71
C ALA A 158 -0.45 13.48 -6.96
N LEU A 159 -0.27 14.73 -7.39
CA LEU A 159 0.69 15.64 -6.76
C LEU A 159 0.35 15.93 -5.28
N LEU A 160 -0.92 16.18 -4.97
CA LEU A 160 -1.35 16.43 -3.59
C LEU A 160 -1.17 15.21 -2.69
N SER A 161 -1.34 13.99 -3.20
CA SER A 161 -1.13 12.78 -2.38
C SER A 161 0.32 12.65 -1.92
N VAL A 162 1.30 13.07 -2.74
CA VAL A 162 2.71 13.14 -2.32
C VAL A 162 2.89 14.16 -1.21
N VAL A 163 2.32 15.36 -1.37
CA VAL A 163 2.36 16.40 -0.33
C VAL A 163 1.73 15.90 0.98
N TRP A 164 0.62 15.16 0.91
CA TRP A 164 -0.03 14.59 2.10
C TRP A 164 0.80 13.51 2.77
N VAL A 165 1.44 12.62 2.02
CA VAL A 165 2.33 11.61 2.60
C VAL A 165 3.53 12.27 3.27
N ILE A 166 4.15 13.26 2.61
CA ILE A 166 5.29 14.01 3.18
C ILE A 166 4.85 14.77 4.44
N ALA A 167 3.72 15.49 4.38
CA ALA A 167 3.21 16.24 5.52
C ALA A 167 2.85 15.32 6.69
N PHE A 168 2.21 14.19 6.42
CA PHE A 168 1.90 13.20 7.46
C PHE A 168 3.18 12.59 8.07
N GLY A 169 4.14 12.25 7.22
CA GLY A 169 5.46 11.78 7.67
C GLY A 169 6.17 12.80 8.56
N ALA A 170 6.20 14.07 8.15
CA ALA A 170 6.92 15.13 8.86
C ALA A 170 6.19 15.63 10.12
N LEU A 171 4.87 15.71 10.11
CA LEU A 171 4.07 16.32 11.20
C LEU A 171 3.51 15.31 12.19
N VAL A 172 3.46 14.02 11.83
CA VAL A 172 2.89 12.97 12.69
C VAL A 172 3.92 11.89 12.97
N ILE A 173 4.45 11.24 11.93
CA ILE A 173 5.33 10.07 12.11
C ILE A 173 6.68 10.49 12.70
N LEU A 174 7.33 11.53 12.17
CA LEU A 174 8.62 11.97 12.66
C LEU A 174 8.59 12.40 14.14
N PRO A 175 7.65 13.26 14.61
CA PRO A 175 7.53 13.57 16.02
C PRO A 175 7.25 12.33 16.89
N LEU A 176 6.45 11.39 16.38
CA LEU A 176 6.18 10.12 17.07
C LEU A 176 7.45 9.28 17.21
N ASP A 177 8.21 9.09 16.13
CA ASP A 177 9.49 8.36 16.16
C ASP A 177 10.47 9.03 17.12
N LEU A 178 10.63 10.36 17.05
CA LEU A 178 11.52 11.09 17.95
C LEU A 178 11.13 10.91 19.42
N ALA A 179 9.83 11.00 19.73
CA ALA A 179 9.30 10.76 21.07
C ALA A 179 9.56 9.33 21.55
N MET A 180 9.22 8.34 20.72
CA MET A 180 9.39 6.92 21.07
C MET A 180 10.87 6.55 21.22
N ARG A 181 11.74 7.06 20.34
CA ARG A 181 13.18 6.84 20.42
C ARG A 181 13.81 7.50 21.65
N ALA A 182 13.29 8.65 22.08
CA ALA A 182 13.79 9.35 23.26
C ALA A 182 13.34 8.72 24.58
N TRP A 183 12.12 8.17 24.65
CA TRP A 183 11.51 7.77 25.93
C TRP A 183 11.17 6.29 26.06
N VAL A 184 11.17 5.51 24.97
CA VAL A 184 10.63 4.15 24.97
C VAL A 184 11.61 3.14 24.38
N ASP A 185 11.94 3.26 23.09
CA ASP A 185 12.81 2.32 22.38
C ASP A 185 13.60 3.07 21.28
N PRO A 186 14.93 3.18 21.40
CA PRO A 186 15.78 3.87 20.41
C PRO A 186 15.79 3.20 19.03
N GLY A 187 15.28 1.98 18.88
CA GLY A 187 15.17 1.27 17.60
C GLY A 187 13.97 1.64 16.74
N VAL A 188 13.00 2.41 17.25
CA VAL A 188 11.77 2.78 16.51
C VAL A 188 12.09 3.55 15.22
N ASN A 189 11.55 3.10 14.09
CA ASN A 189 11.90 3.62 12.76
C ASN A 189 10.73 3.47 11.77
N TYR A 190 9.60 4.10 12.06
CA TYR A 190 8.46 4.02 11.16
C TYR A 190 8.72 4.84 9.90
N PHE A 191 8.08 4.45 8.80
CA PHE A 191 8.29 5.05 7.47
C PHE A 191 9.75 4.99 6.98
N TYR A 192 10.63 4.25 7.66
CA TYR A 192 12.06 4.22 7.37
C TYR A 192 12.64 5.62 7.36
N LEU A 193 12.47 6.40 8.45
CA LEU A 193 13.01 7.76 8.55
C LEU A 193 14.49 7.79 8.95
N PHE A 194 14.93 6.80 9.74
CA PHE A 194 16.27 6.74 10.32
C PHE A 194 17.14 5.66 9.69
N ASP A 195 16.56 4.53 9.30
CA ASP A 195 17.24 3.40 8.67
C ASP A 195 16.38 2.86 7.50
N PRO A 196 16.92 2.70 6.29
CA PRO A 196 16.18 2.12 5.16
C PRO A 196 16.18 0.59 5.11
N GLU A 197 16.73 -0.11 6.11
CA GLU A 197 16.83 -1.58 6.10
C GLU A 197 15.53 -2.27 5.67
N GLY A 198 15.62 -3.20 4.71
CA GLY A 198 14.48 -3.91 4.13
C GLY A 198 13.78 -3.20 2.97
N ALA A 199 14.19 -1.97 2.60
CA ALA A 199 13.65 -1.25 1.45
C ALA A 199 14.75 -0.84 0.46
N ASP A 200 15.08 -1.71 -0.50
CA ASP A 200 16.22 -1.58 -1.43
C ASP A 200 16.36 -0.19 -2.08
N ILE A 201 15.26 0.41 -2.55
CA ILE A 201 15.30 1.76 -3.15
C ILE A 201 15.70 2.82 -2.14
N LEU A 202 15.27 2.69 -0.89
CA LEU A 202 15.63 3.59 0.19
C LEU A 202 17.07 3.38 0.64
N VAL A 203 17.57 2.13 0.58
CA VAL A 203 18.98 1.79 0.83
C VAL A 203 19.87 2.51 -0.19
N ALA A 204 19.54 2.40 -1.48
CA ALA A 204 20.29 3.10 -2.54
C ALA A 204 20.29 4.63 -2.36
N LEU A 205 19.16 5.21 -1.94
CA LEU A 205 19.08 6.64 -1.65
C LEU A 205 19.90 7.03 -0.41
N ARG A 206 19.96 6.17 0.60
CA ARG A 206 20.76 6.38 1.82
C ARG A 206 22.25 6.29 1.55
N GLU A 207 22.68 5.41 0.64
CA GLU A 207 24.07 5.36 0.17
C GLU A 207 24.47 6.66 -0.54
N LEU A 208 23.55 7.26 -1.31
CA LEU A 208 23.78 8.54 -1.98
C LEU A 208 23.75 9.74 -1.01
N ILE A 209 22.83 9.73 -0.05
CA ILE A 209 22.63 10.80 0.94
C ILE A 209 22.65 10.16 2.34
N PRO A 210 23.80 10.07 3.03
CA PRO A 210 23.95 9.35 4.29
C PRO A 210 23.40 10.11 5.51
N VAL A 211 22.33 10.88 5.34
CA VAL A 211 21.71 11.68 6.39
C VAL A 211 20.26 11.23 6.57
N PRO A 212 19.86 10.77 7.79
CA PRO A 212 18.48 10.42 8.11
C PRO A 212 17.47 11.46 7.63
N ILE A 213 16.29 11.02 7.20
CA ILE A 213 15.21 11.84 6.63
C ILE A 213 15.57 12.47 5.27
N LEU A 214 16.77 13.03 5.10
CA LEU A 214 17.17 13.72 3.87
C LEU A 214 17.30 12.77 2.68
N TYR A 215 17.68 11.51 2.91
CA TYR A 215 17.72 10.51 1.85
C TYR A 215 16.35 10.21 1.22
N MET A 216 15.24 10.58 1.88
CA MET A 216 13.90 10.42 1.32
C MET A 216 13.50 11.58 0.39
N LEU A 217 14.21 12.71 0.41
CA LEU A 217 13.88 13.88 -0.42
C LEU A 217 13.88 13.62 -1.93
N PRO A 218 14.73 12.74 -2.49
CA PRO A 218 14.67 12.39 -3.90
C PRO A 218 13.49 11.46 -4.26
N LEU A 219 12.86 10.78 -3.29
CA LEU A 219 11.82 9.78 -3.56
C LEU A 219 10.63 10.33 -4.35
N PRO A 220 10.10 11.55 -4.09
CA PRO A 220 9.07 12.16 -4.93
C PRO A 220 9.44 12.27 -6.42
N ILE A 221 10.72 12.52 -6.74
CA ILE A 221 11.19 12.63 -8.13
C ILE A 221 11.05 11.27 -8.83
N LEU A 222 11.25 10.17 -8.10
CA LEU A 222 11.12 8.81 -8.62
C LEU A 222 9.66 8.35 -8.70
N VAL A 223 8.87 8.66 -7.68
CA VAL A 223 7.50 8.13 -7.53
C VAL A 223 6.48 8.92 -8.37
N ILE A 224 6.64 10.24 -8.54
CA ILE A 224 5.71 11.06 -9.32
C ILE A 224 5.58 10.58 -10.78
N PRO A 225 6.66 10.30 -11.54
CA PRO A 225 6.55 9.74 -12.89
C PRO A 225 5.76 8.43 -12.94
N VAL A 226 5.97 7.53 -11.97
CA VAL A 226 5.23 6.27 -11.87
C VAL A 226 3.74 6.51 -11.59
N MET A 227 3.41 7.46 -10.71
CA MET A 227 2.02 7.87 -10.44
C MET A 227 1.34 8.50 -11.65
N LEU A 228 2.07 9.30 -12.43
CA LEU A 228 1.55 9.90 -13.66
C LEU A 228 1.35 8.83 -14.75
N LEU A 229 2.24 7.84 -14.84
CA LEU A 229 2.06 6.67 -15.70
C LEU A 229 0.82 5.88 -15.29
N GLN A 230 0.64 5.61 -14.00
CA GLN A 230 -0.55 4.95 -13.45
C GLN A 230 -1.84 5.70 -13.82
N LEU A 231 -1.84 7.03 -13.69
CA LEU A 231 -2.96 7.88 -14.14
C LEU A 231 -3.17 7.79 -15.66
N GLY A 232 -2.09 7.78 -16.44
CA GLY A 232 -2.11 7.64 -17.89
C GLY A 232 -2.76 6.33 -18.33
N ILE A 233 -2.37 5.22 -17.70
CA ILE A 233 -2.96 3.89 -17.93
C ILE A 233 -4.46 3.90 -17.57
N TYR A 234 -4.81 4.42 -16.38
CA TYR A 234 -6.22 4.56 -15.99
C TYR A 234 -7.02 5.32 -17.04
N ARG A 235 -6.52 6.47 -17.51
CA ARG A 235 -7.20 7.28 -18.54
C ARG A 235 -7.30 6.56 -19.86
N LEU A 236 -6.27 5.85 -20.29
CA LEU A 236 -6.28 5.07 -21.54
C LEU A 236 -7.38 4.01 -21.52
N LEU A 237 -7.51 3.29 -20.40
CA LEU A 237 -8.54 2.25 -20.24
C LEU A 237 -9.96 2.81 -20.12
N HIS A 238 -10.12 4.09 -19.77
CA HIS A 238 -11.42 4.75 -19.58
C HIS A 238 -11.75 5.78 -20.67
N ARG A 239 -10.94 5.88 -21.73
CA ARG A 239 -11.09 6.85 -22.84
C ARG A 239 -12.33 6.63 -23.75
N GLY A 240 -13.27 5.78 -23.35
CA GLY A 240 -14.53 5.52 -24.06
C GLY A 240 -15.74 5.33 -23.14
N GLY A 241 -15.64 5.64 -21.85
CA GLY A 241 -16.81 5.66 -20.96
C GLY A 241 -17.63 6.93 -21.19
N PRO A 242 -18.97 6.88 -21.11
CA PRO A 242 -19.79 8.07 -21.25
C PRO A 242 -19.31 9.12 -20.25
N GLU A 243 -19.05 10.35 -20.72
CA GLU A 243 -19.08 11.50 -19.81
C GLU A 243 -20.42 11.44 -19.10
N PRO A 244 -20.46 11.41 -17.76
CA PRO A 244 -21.71 11.66 -17.07
C PRO A 244 -22.11 13.06 -17.51
N ALA A 245 -23.30 13.15 -18.10
CA ALA A 245 -23.98 14.40 -18.31
C ALA A 245 -23.67 15.32 -17.13
N ALA A 246 -23.11 16.48 -17.44
CA ALA A 246 -23.03 17.57 -16.49
C ALA A 246 -24.36 17.56 -15.72
N ALA A 247 -24.28 17.45 -14.39
CA ALA A 247 -25.43 17.68 -13.53
C ALA A 247 -25.83 19.14 -13.71
N VAL A 248 -26.52 19.37 -14.83
CA VAL A 248 -27.31 20.53 -15.16
C VAL A 248 -28.59 20.29 -14.39
N LEU A 249 -28.81 21.14 -13.38
CA LEU A 249 -30.03 21.30 -12.57
C LEU A 249 -30.20 20.18 -11.51
N ALA A 250 -30.41 20.44 -10.22
CA ALA A 250 -31.04 21.57 -9.52
C ALA A 250 -30.42 21.74 -8.12
#